data_AF-A0AAW4DLR1-F1
#
_entry.id   AF-A0AAW4DLR1-F1
#
_cell.length_a   1.000
_cell.length_b   1.000
_cell.length_c   1.000
_cell.angle_alpha   90.00
_cell.angle_beta   90.00
_cell.angle_gamma   90.00
#
_symmetry.space_group_name_H-M   'P 1'
#
loop_
_entity.id
_entity.type
_entity.pdbx_description
1 polymer ?
#
loop_
_entity_poly.entity_id
_entity_poly.type
_entity_poly.pdbx_seq_one_letter_code
_entity_poly.pdbx_strand_id
1 'polypeptide(L)'
;MMLLNFEDYKNLGGIQVTDEDEFNNLEKATETLFNALTRMFYIKHEIDSDPNKYRVKMFRMAMVVQIDFAKSTGVITDYDIAQQSIKSVSIDGTTVTTDKTLSDLTRNGLCDLAGEYLFETGLLFRGAWIC
;
A
#
# COMPACT_ATOMS: atom_id res chain seq x y z
N MET A 1 -11.22 7.79 -7.57
CA MET A 1 -12.35 7.73 -6.61
C MET A 1 -11.67 7.34 -5.32
N MET A 2 -11.78 8.12 -4.25
CA MET A 2 -10.90 7.91 -3.11
C MET A 2 -11.22 6.56 -2.44
N LEU A 3 -10.23 5.66 -2.37
CA LEU A 3 -10.40 4.31 -1.81
C LEU A 3 -10.18 4.28 -0.30
N LEU A 4 -9.52 5.31 0.23
CA LEU A 4 -9.27 5.52 1.65
C LEU A 4 -9.38 7.00 2.01
N ASN A 5 -10.25 7.35 2.97
CA ASN A 5 -10.34 8.72 3.47
C ASN A 5 -9.31 8.99 4.58
N PHE A 6 -8.94 10.25 4.80
CA PHE A 6 -7.95 10.62 5.80
C PHE A 6 -8.37 10.26 7.23
N GLU A 7 -9.67 10.37 7.54
CA GLU A 7 -10.22 9.92 8.82
C GLU A 7 -10.10 8.40 9.00
N ASP A 8 -10.44 7.63 7.97
CA ASP A 8 -10.29 6.17 7.95
C ASP A 8 -8.82 5.76 8.08
N TYR A 9 -7.92 6.47 7.40
CA TYR A 9 -6.48 6.26 7.50
C TYR A 9 -5.99 6.41 8.95
N LYS A 10 -6.39 7.48 9.65
CA LYS A 10 -6.06 7.66 11.08
C LYS A 10 -6.67 6.58 11.96
N ASN A 11 -7.93 6.22 11.72
CA ASN A 11 -8.64 5.20 12.49
C ASN A 11 -8.03 3.79 12.32
N LEU A 12 -7.43 3.52 11.16
CA LEU A 12 -6.78 2.25 10.84
C LEU A 12 -5.30 2.21 11.28
N GLY A 13 -4.80 3.26 11.94
CA GLY A 13 -3.46 3.30 12.53
C GLY A 13 -2.41 4.03 11.71
N GLY A 14 -2.81 4.79 10.69
CA GLY A 14 -1.90 5.64 9.93
C GLY A 14 -1.35 6.80 10.77
N ILE A 15 -0.03 6.88 10.90
CA ILE A 15 0.63 7.84 11.80
C ILE A 15 1.62 8.78 11.12
N GLN A 16 2.09 8.47 9.90
CA GLN A 16 3.18 9.25 9.28
C GLN A 16 2.70 10.54 8.62
N VAL A 17 1.48 10.54 8.10
CA VAL A 17 0.90 11.70 7.42
C VAL A 17 0.00 12.49 8.36
N THR A 18 0.36 13.75 8.60
CA THR A 18 -0.40 14.68 9.45
C THR A 18 -1.19 15.72 8.66
N ASP A 19 -0.80 15.97 7.40
CA ASP A 19 -1.41 16.94 6.50
C ASP A 19 -2.35 16.24 5.49
N GLU A 20 -3.54 16.80 5.30
CA GLU A 20 -4.57 16.18 4.44
C GLU A 20 -4.26 16.33 2.95
N ASP A 21 -3.63 17.43 2.52
CA ASP A 21 -3.25 17.61 1.12
C ASP A 21 -2.12 16.66 0.73
N GLU A 22 -1.16 16.45 1.62
CA GLU A 22 -0.13 15.42 1.46
C GLU A 22 -0.72 14.02 1.41
N PHE A 23 -1.64 13.71 2.33
CA PHE A 23 -2.35 12.43 2.32
C PHE A 23 -3.05 12.20 0.98
N ASN A 24 -3.78 13.20 0.48
CA ASN A 24 -4.51 13.09 -0.78
C ASN A 24 -3.61 12.81 -1.99
N ASN A 25 -2.37 13.32 -1.97
CA ASN A 25 -1.40 13.03 -3.02
C ASN A 25 -0.84 11.61 -2.92
N LEU A 26 -0.50 11.17 -1.70
CA LEU A 26 0.01 9.82 -1.45
C LEU A 26 -1.06 8.75 -1.67
N GLU A 27 -2.31 9.03 -1.31
CA GLU A 27 -3.46 8.16 -1.53
C GLU A 27 -3.69 7.92 -3.02
N LYS A 28 -3.71 8.97 -3.86
CA LYS A 28 -3.88 8.83 -5.30
C LYS A 28 -2.78 7.99 -5.96
N ALA A 29 -1.53 8.19 -5.52
CA ALA A 29 -0.42 7.42 -6.03
C ALA A 29 -0.53 5.94 -5.62
N THR A 30 -0.89 5.69 -4.37
CA THR A 30 -1.13 4.35 -3.82
C THR A 30 -2.33 3.67 -4.50
N GLU A 31 -3.44 4.39 -4.72
CA GLU A 31 -4.63 3.96 -5.45
C GLU A 31 -4.22 3.46 -6.85
N THR A 32 -3.40 4.24 -7.56
CA THR A 32 -2.95 3.88 -8.91
C THR A 32 -2.16 2.58 -8.93
N LEU A 33 -1.21 2.42 -7.99
CA LEU A 33 -0.42 1.21 -7.84
C LEU A 33 -1.30 0.00 -7.52
N PHE A 34 -2.17 0.11 -6.53
CA PHE A 34 -3.03 -0.98 -6.06
C PHE A 34 -4.06 -1.38 -7.12
N ASN A 35 -4.63 -0.41 -7.82
CA ASN A 35 -5.53 -0.68 -8.93
C ASN A 35 -4.81 -1.45 -10.04
N ALA A 36 -3.59 -1.08 -10.41
CA ALA A 36 -2.81 -1.83 -11.39
C ALA A 36 -2.56 -3.28 -10.94
N LEU A 37 -2.21 -3.49 -9.67
CA LEU A 37 -1.92 -4.82 -9.11
C LEU A 37 -3.15 -5.72 -8.99
N THR A 38 -4.31 -5.13 -8.65
CA THR A 38 -5.59 -5.83 -8.48
C THR A 38 -6.43 -5.91 -9.76
N ARG A 39 -5.86 -5.60 -10.93
CA ARG A 39 -6.57 -5.59 -12.24
C ARG A 39 -7.76 -4.64 -12.28
N MET A 40 -7.60 -3.48 -11.65
CA MET A 40 -8.59 -2.40 -11.59
C MET A 40 -9.89 -2.86 -10.90
N PHE A 41 -9.80 -3.75 -9.91
CA PHE A 41 -10.97 -4.36 -9.28
C PHE A 41 -11.92 -3.32 -8.70
N TYR A 42 -11.43 -2.39 -7.89
CA TYR A 42 -12.25 -1.34 -7.28
C TYR A 42 -12.50 -0.12 -8.19
N ILE A 43 -11.99 -0.12 -9.42
CA ILE A 43 -12.50 0.78 -10.47
C ILE A 43 -13.81 0.23 -11.04
N LYS A 44 -13.96 -1.10 -11.11
CA LYS A 44 -15.14 -1.77 -11.64
C LYS A 44 -16.21 -2.06 -10.58
N HIS A 45 -15.81 -2.11 -9.31
CA HIS A 45 -16.67 -2.41 -8.18
C HIS A 45 -16.51 -1.33 -7.13
N GLU A 46 -17.62 -0.83 -6.62
CA GLU A 46 -17.58 0.14 -5.53
C GLU A 46 -17.14 -0.55 -4.23
N ILE A 47 -16.08 -0.02 -3.61
CA ILE A 47 -15.45 -0.64 -2.43
C ILE A 47 -16.39 -0.73 -1.23
N ASP A 48 -17.28 0.24 -1.06
CA ASP A 48 -18.23 0.27 0.07
C ASP A 48 -19.38 -0.73 -0.12
N SER A 49 -19.73 -1.02 -1.37
CA SER A 49 -20.75 -1.99 -1.78
C SER A 49 -20.22 -3.44 -1.79
N ASP A 50 -18.93 -3.65 -1.52
CA ASP A 50 -18.34 -4.99 -1.48
C ASP A 50 -18.94 -5.81 -0.31
N PRO A 51 -19.51 -7.00 -0.57
CA PRO A 51 -20.07 -7.86 0.47
C PRO A 51 -19.00 -8.47 1.39
N ASN A 52 -17.76 -8.62 0.91
CA ASN A 52 -16.66 -9.16 1.69
C ASN A 52 -15.96 -8.03 2.47
N LYS A 53 -16.48 -7.73 3.66
CA LYS A 53 -15.93 -6.68 4.54
C LYS A 53 -14.51 -6.97 5.00
N TYR A 54 -14.11 -8.24 5.09
CA TYR A 54 -12.73 -8.61 5.42
C TYR A 54 -11.77 -8.21 4.30
N ARG A 55 -12.14 -8.46 3.04
CA ARG A 55 -11.37 -8.04 1.86
C ARG A 55 -11.19 -6.52 1.83
N VAL A 56 -12.25 -5.76 2.06
CA VAL A 56 -12.20 -4.29 2.11
C VAL A 56 -11.27 -3.82 3.23
N LYS A 57 -11.39 -4.40 4.43
CA LYS A 57 -10.54 -4.07 5.57
C LYS A 57 -9.06 -4.31 5.25
N MET A 58 -8.71 -5.48 4.71
CA MET A 58 -7.32 -5.80 4.37
C MET A 58 -6.78 -4.92 3.24
N PHE A 59 -7.62 -4.58 2.26
CA PHE A 59 -7.25 -3.63 1.21
C PHE A 59 -6.94 -2.24 1.77
N ARG A 60 -7.81 -1.71 2.66
CA ARG A 60 -7.59 -0.41 3.32
C ARG A 60 -6.35 -0.43 4.23
N MET A 61 -6.13 -1.50 5.00
CA MET A 61 -4.92 -1.67 5.81
C MET A 61 -3.65 -1.66 4.95
N ALA A 62 -3.67 -2.37 3.82
CA ALA A 62 -2.56 -2.38 2.88
C ALA A 62 -2.26 -0.97 2.32
N MET A 63 -3.30 -0.17 2.03
CA MET A 63 -3.12 1.23 1.62
C MET A 63 -2.50 2.09 2.73
N VAL A 64 -2.96 1.96 3.98
CA VAL A 64 -2.39 2.69 5.13
C VAL A 64 -0.89 2.41 5.26
N VAL A 65 -0.50 1.13 5.26
CA VAL A 65 0.90 0.73 5.38
C VAL A 65 1.74 1.27 4.21
N GLN A 66 1.21 1.22 2.99
CA GLN A 66 1.92 1.74 1.83
C GLN A 66 2.09 3.27 1.88
N ILE A 67 1.07 4.00 2.34
CA ILE A 67 1.15 5.47 2.51
C ILE A 67 2.18 5.83 3.58
N ASP A 68 2.17 5.13 4.72
CA ASP A 68 3.17 5.33 5.79
C ASP A 68 4.58 5.03 5.30
N PHE A 69 4.76 3.94 4.54
CA PHE A 69 6.04 3.60 3.93
C PHE A 69 6.50 4.68 2.94
N ALA A 70 5.62 5.12 2.04
CA ALA A 70 5.93 6.14 1.05
C ALA A 70 6.31 7.47 1.71
N LYS A 71 5.62 7.84 2.79
CA LYS A 71 5.95 9.04 3.58
C LYS A 71 7.29 8.89 4.32
N SER A 72 7.56 7.74 4.92
CA SER A 72 8.81 7.48 5.65
C SER A 72 10.03 7.40 4.73
N THR A 73 9.85 6.92 3.50
CA THR A 73 10.94 6.76 2.52
C THR A 73 11.09 7.96 1.60
N GLY A 74 10.02 8.71 1.36
CA GLY A 74 9.94 9.67 0.26
C GLY A 74 9.85 8.99 -1.11
N VAL A 75 9.53 7.70 -1.15
CA VAL A 75 9.53 6.88 -2.36
C VAL A 75 8.13 6.38 -2.66
N ILE A 76 7.62 6.72 -3.85
CA ILE A 76 6.23 6.48 -4.21
C ILE A 76 6.12 5.49 -5.40
N THR A 77 7.16 5.37 -6.23
CA THR A 77 7.14 4.55 -7.45
C THR A 77 8.25 3.49 -7.49
N ASP A 78 8.01 2.36 -8.16
CA ASP A 78 9.02 1.31 -8.42
C ASP A 78 10.31 1.87 -9.04
N TYR A 79 10.18 2.91 -9.86
CA TYR A 79 11.32 3.58 -10.50
C TYR A 79 12.18 4.32 -9.47
N ASP A 80 11.56 5.03 -8.53
CA ASP A 80 12.26 5.70 -7.44
C ASP A 80 12.88 4.69 -6.47
N ILE A 81 12.21 3.55 -6.24
CA ILE A 81 12.72 2.41 -5.45
C ILE A 81 13.98 1.81 -6.06
N ALA A 82 14.02 1.66 -7.39
CA ALA A 82 15.18 1.13 -8.10
C ALA A 82 16.39 2.09 -8.07
N GLN A 83 16.17 3.38 -7.80
CA GLN A 83 17.21 4.41 -7.81
C GLN A 83 17.65 4.89 -6.43
N GLN A 84 16.86 4.67 -5.37
CA GLN A 84 17.19 5.15 -4.03
C GLN A 84 17.74 4.06 -3.11
N SER A 85 18.97 4.23 -2.62
CA SER A 85 19.48 3.49 -1.46
C SER A 85 19.08 4.23 -0.16
N ILE A 86 17.97 3.88 0.47
CA ILE A 86 17.63 4.44 1.78
C ILE A 86 18.27 3.57 2.86
N LYS A 87 18.92 4.22 3.83
CA LYS A 87 19.74 3.57 4.88
C LYS A 87 18.95 3.06 6.09
N SER A 88 17.67 3.41 6.23
CA SER A 88 16.80 2.97 7.33
C SER A 88 15.35 3.38 7.11
N VAL A 89 14.40 2.48 7.37
CA VAL A 89 12.95 2.76 7.45
C VAL A 89 12.42 2.29 8.80
N SER A 90 11.56 3.09 9.42
CA SER A 90 10.83 2.72 10.61
C SER A 90 9.34 2.69 10.29
N ILE A 91 8.78 1.47 10.21
CA ILE A 91 7.34 1.25 10.09
C ILE A 91 6.86 0.66 11.42
N ASP A 92 5.84 1.28 12.02
CA ASP A 92 5.11 0.74 13.17
C ASP A 92 5.99 0.30 14.37
N GLY A 93 6.93 1.15 14.78
CA GLY A 93 7.86 0.85 15.90
C GLY A 93 8.89 -0.25 15.61
N THR A 94 8.80 -0.90 14.45
CA THR A 94 9.78 -1.86 13.95
C THR A 94 10.80 -1.10 13.13
N THR A 95 11.92 -0.75 13.77
CA THR A 95 13.06 -0.16 13.05
C THR A 95 13.75 -1.25 12.27
N VAL A 96 13.66 -1.20 10.93
CA VAL A 96 14.48 -2.05 10.06
C VAL A 96 15.76 -1.28 9.77
N THR A 97 16.74 -1.44 10.65
CA THR A 97 18.14 -1.11 10.37
C THR A 97 18.77 -2.33 9.72
N THR A 98 19.09 -2.23 8.43
CA THR A 98 19.93 -3.23 7.79
C THR A 98 20.65 -2.57 6.63
N ASP A 99 21.86 -3.04 6.33
CA ASP A 99 22.62 -2.80 5.10
C ASP A 99 21.90 -3.34 3.84
N LYS A 100 20.57 -3.16 3.77
CA LYS A 100 19.65 -3.59 2.73
C LYS A 100 19.23 -2.39 1.89
N THR A 101 19.10 -2.61 0.61
CA THR A 101 18.59 -1.61 -0.35
C THR A 101 17.07 -1.58 -0.32
N LEU A 102 16.42 -0.50 -0.81
CA LEU A 102 14.95 -0.44 -0.86
C LEU A 102 14.35 -1.59 -1.68
N SER A 103 15.11 -2.05 -2.67
CA SER A 103 14.79 -3.20 -3.49
C SER A 103 14.66 -4.50 -2.68
N ASP A 104 15.24 -4.58 -1.48
CA ASP A 104 15.14 -5.73 -0.58
C ASP A 104 13.92 -5.67 0.36
N LEU A 105 13.28 -4.49 0.49
CA LEU A 105 12.10 -4.25 1.33
C LEU A 105 10.81 -4.08 0.52
N THR A 106 10.94 -4.15 -0.81
CA THR A 106 9.85 -3.91 -1.72
C THR A 106 9.80 -4.95 -2.82
N ARG A 107 8.59 -5.41 -3.13
CA ARG A 107 8.34 -6.31 -4.27
C ARG A 107 7.33 -5.66 -5.20
N ASN A 108 7.75 -5.38 -6.43
CA ASN A 108 6.91 -4.65 -7.41
C ASN A 108 6.43 -3.30 -6.87
N GLY A 109 7.32 -2.60 -6.16
CA GLY A 109 7.07 -1.27 -5.60
C GLY A 109 6.21 -1.20 -4.34
N LEU A 110 5.64 -2.32 -3.92
CA LEU A 110 4.95 -2.42 -2.64
C LEU A 110 5.95 -2.68 -1.52
N CYS A 111 5.73 -2.03 -0.38
CA CYS A 111 6.27 -2.52 0.88
C CYS A 111 5.82 -3.96 1.11
N ASP A 112 6.73 -4.86 1.51
CA ASP A 112 6.42 -6.28 1.73
C ASP A 112 5.21 -6.47 2.65
N LEU A 113 5.11 -5.68 3.73
CA LEU A 113 3.99 -5.74 4.67
C LEU A 113 2.65 -5.29 4.03
N ALA A 114 2.68 -4.27 3.17
CA ALA A 114 1.49 -3.88 2.40
C ALA A 114 1.08 -5.01 1.41
N GLY A 115 2.07 -5.70 0.85
CA GLY A 115 1.88 -6.88 0.01
C GLY A 115 1.21 -8.05 0.72
N GLU A 116 1.57 -8.32 1.98
CA GLU A 116 0.95 -9.37 2.80
C GLU A 116 -0.54 -9.09 3.04
N TYR A 117 -0.88 -7.87 3.48
CA TYR A 117 -2.29 -7.48 3.63
C TYR A 117 -3.05 -7.53 2.30
N LEU A 118 -2.42 -7.13 1.20
CA LEU A 118 -3.04 -7.20 -0.11
C LEU A 118 -3.24 -8.66 -0.57
N PHE A 119 -2.38 -9.59 -0.16
CA PHE A 119 -2.54 -11.01 -0.46
C PHE A 119 -3.77 -11.62 0.21
N GLU A 120 -4.05 -11.24 1.47
CA GLU A 120 -5.25 -11.66 2.22
C GLU A 120 -6.57 -11.23 1.55
N THR A 121 -6.53 -10.25 0.65
CA THR A 121 -7.71 -9.84 -0.13
C THR A 121 -8.13 -10.88 -1.17
N GLY A 122 -7.23 -11.77 -1.57
CA GLY A 122 -7.41 -12.72 -2.68
C GLY A 122 -7.42 -12.08 -4.07
N LEU A 123 -7.31 -10.74 -4.17
CA LEU A 123 -7.36 -10.00 -5.45
C LEU A 123 -6.08 -10.17 -6.30
N LEU A 124 -5.00 -10.65 -5.67
CA LEU A 124 -3.74 -10.92 -6.36
C LEU A 124 -3.74 -12.28 -7.09
N PHE A 125 -4.71 -13.15 -6.85
CA PHE A 125 -4.74 -14.46 -7.48
C PHE A 125 -5.01 -14.33 -8.98
N ARG A 126 -4.05 -14.78 -9.80
CA ARG A 126 -4.10 -14.63 -11.26
C ARG A 126 -4.71 -15.82 -11.99
N GLY A 127 -5.07 -16.89 -11.27
CA GLY A 127 -5.53 -18.14 -11.85
C GLY A 127 -4.44 -18.80 -12.68
N ALA A 128 -3.62 -19.66 -12.07
CA ALA A 128 -2.99 -20.74 -12.83
C ALA A 128 -3.90 -21.96 -12.67
N TRP A 129 -4.87 -22.10 -13.57
CA TRP A 129 -5.46 -23.41 -13.82
C TRP A 129 -4.41 -24.21 -14.57
N ILE A 130 -3.54 -24.89 -13.82
CA ILE A 130 -2.76 -25.98 -14.40
C ILE A 130 -3.73 -27.17 -14.37
N CYS A 131 -4.21 -27.53 -15.57
CA CYS A 131 -4.93 -28.76 -15.82
C CYS A 131 -4.04 -29.99 -15.66
#